data_AF-A0A6J4K4W1-F1
#
_entry.id   AF-A0A6J4K4W1-F1
#
_cell.length_a   1.000
_cell.length_b   1.000
_cell.length_c   1.000
_cell.angle_alpha   90.00
_cell.angle_beta   90.00
_cell.angle_gamma   90.00
#
_symmetry.space_group_name_H-M   'P 1'
#
loop_
_entity.id
_entity.type
_entity.pdbx_description
1 polymer ?
#
loop_
_entity_poly.entity_id
_entity_poly.type
_entity_poly.pdbx_seq_one_letter_code
_entity_poly.pdbx_strand_id
1 'polypeptide(L)'
;MIEVTKSTQIDHQTQQDLSHLTCLSVTRARSETLDTKNIAFYEAIMVKILPLPCAVSELFAQVSASGKITIADRYGILAVLLYEPTSEEDLYCIDRILYALRKGRVQLTHELSALH
;
A
#
# COMPACT_ATOMS: atom_id res chain seq x y z
N MET A 1 -21.29 -52.12 14.81
CA MET A 1 -22.40 -51.84 13.88
C MET A 1 -21.95 -50.61 13.07
N ILE A 2 -21.00 -50.77 12.12
CA ILE A 2 -21.19 -51.04 10.67
C ILE A 2 -22.46 -50.35 10.14
N GLU A 3 -22.37 -49.31 9.32
CA GLU A 3 -22.29 -49.29 7.84
C GLU A 3 -22.50 -47.81 7.42
N VAL A 4 -22.16 -47.22 6.28
CA VAL A 4 -21.63 -47.65 4.99
C VAL A 4 -21.26 -46.37 4.23
N THR A 5 -20.18 -46.48 3.45
CA THR A 5 -19.83 -45.80 2.20
C THR A 5 -20.80 -44.76 1.62
N LYS A 6 -20.24 -43.61 1.23
CA LYS A 6 -20.47 -43.06 -0.12
C LYS A 6 -19.35 -42.10 -0.52
N SER A 7 -18.46 -42.63 -1.35
CA SER A 7 -17.71 -41.87 -2.34
C SER A 7 -18.72 -41.22 -3.29
N THR A 8 -18.72 -39.90 -3.35
CA THR A 8 -19.37 -39.16 -4.44
C THR A 8 -18.31 -38.23 -5.01
N GLN A 9 -17.74 -38.64 -6.13
CA GLN A 9 -17.10 -37.75 -7.08
C GLN A 9 -18.09 -36.61 -7.35
N ILE A 10 -17.65 -35.37 -7.12
CA ILE A 10 -18.36 -34.20 -7.62
C ILE A 10 -17.45 -33.54 -8.63
N ASP A 11 -18.06 -33.38 -9.80
CA ASP A 11 -17.46 -33.12 -11.08
C ASP A 11 -16.78 -31.75 -11.16
N HIS A 12 -15.89 -31.69 -12.16
CA HIS A 12 -15.29 -30.51 -12.74
C HIS A 12 -16.33 -29.48 -13.19
N GLN A 13 -17.01 -28.74 -12.30
CA GLN A 13 -17.80 -27.57 -12.71
C GLN A 13 -18.15 -26.63 -11.56
N THR A 14 -17.16 -26.09 -10.87
CA THR A 14 -17.34 -24.80 -10.15
C THR A 14 -16.05 -24.00 -10.13
N GLN A 15 -15.32 -24.03 -11.25
CA GLN A 15 -14.14 -23.22 -11.51
C GLN A 15 -14.50 -21.80 -11.98
N GLN A 16 -15.63 -21.26 -11.49
CA GLN A 16 -16.16 -19.96 -11.94
C GLN A 16 -16.64 -19.01 -10.84
N ASP A 17 -16.42 -19.32 -9.56
CA ASP A 17 -16.66 -18.38 -8.45
C ASP A 17 -15.36 -17.99 -7.71
N LEU A 18 -14.31 -17.68 -8.47
CA LEU A 18 -13.04 -17.16 -7.95
C LEU A 18 -12.88 -15.64 -8.11
N SER A 19 -13.98 -14.89 -8.21
CA SER A 19 -13.93 -13.42 -8.30
C SER A 19 -14.73 -12.69 -7.22
N HIS A 20 -15.20 -13.36 -6.17
CA HIS A 20 -15.99 -12.69 -5.13
C HIS A 20 -15.69 -13.08 -3.67
N LEU A 21 -14.65 -13.89 -3.41
CA LEU A 21 -14.22 -14.25 -2.05
C LEU A 21 -12.70 -14.22 -1.90
N THR A 22 -12.13 -13.03 -1.73
CA THR A 22 -10.93 -12.82 -0.88
C THR A 22 -11.18 -11.69 0.10
N CYS A 23 -12.30 -11.85 0.81
CA CYS A 23 -12.53 -11.23 2.11
C CYS A 23 -11.62 -11.90 3.15
N LEU A 24 -10.83 -11.10 3.87
CA LEU A 24 -10.35 -11.38 5.23
C LEU A 24 -9.43 -12.59 5.47
N SER A 25 -8.17 -12.51 5.05
CA SER A 25 -7.10 -13.33 5.66
C SER A 25 -5.72 -12.67 5.67
N VAL A 26 -5.58 -11.50 6.31
CA VAL A 26 -4.22 -10.97 6.60
C VAL A 26 -3.93 -10.82 8.10
N THR A 27 -4.92 -10.85 8.99
CA THR A 27 -4.65 -10.71 10.45
C THR A 27 -5.38 -11.73 11.33
N ARG A 28 -5.52 -12.97 10.86
CA ARG A 28 -5.75 -14.12 11.77
C ARG A 28 -4.48 -14.94 11.92
N ALA A 29 -3.36 -14.27 12.22
CA ALA A 29 -2.16 -14.90 12.72
C ALA A 29 -2.40 -15.23 14.21
N ARG A 30 -2.85 -16.46 14.40
CA ARG A 30 -2.77 -17.28 15.60
C ARG A 30 -1.67 -16.81 16.57
N SER A 31 -2.08 -16.28 17.72
CA SER A 31 -1.20 -15.98 18.85
C SER A 31 -0.63 -17.28 19.38
N GLU A 32 0.51 -17.69 18.83
CA GLU A 32 1.42 -18.65 19.45
C GLU A 32 2.66 -17.84 19.84
N THR A 33 2.68 -17.45 21.11
CA THR A 33 3.79 -16.91 21.91
C THR A 33 5.10 -16.68 21.14
N LEU A 34 5.22 -15.50 20.52
CA LEU A 34 6.46 -15.06 19.88
C LEU A 34 7.45 -14.65 20.97
N ASP A 35 8.51 -15.44 21.09
CA ASP A 35 9.69 -15.19 21.92
C ASP A 35 10.16 -13.74 21.73
N THR A 36 10.20 -12.95 22.80
CA THR A 36 10.39 -11.49 22.78
C THR A 36 11.66 -11.06 22.05
N LYS A 37 12.64 -11.96 21.94
CA LYS A 37 13.90 -11.76 21.21
C LYS A 37 13.72 -11.68 19.69
N ASN A 38 12.74 -12.37 19.12
CA ASN A 38 12.46 -12.32 17.68
C ASN A 38 11.83 -10.98 17.29
N ILE A 39 10.97 -10.41 18.14
CA ILE A 39 10.31 -9.13 17.87
C ILE A 39 11.34 -7.99 17.73
N ALA A 40 12.32 -7.92 18.63
CA ALA A 40 13.39 -6.91 18.57
C ALA A 40 14.28 -7.05 17.33
N PHE A 41 14.47 -8.28 16.82
CA PHE A 41 15.23 -8.53 15.60
C PHE A 41 14.47 -8.03 14.35
N TYR A 42 13.15 -8.25 14.28
CA TYR A 42 12.32 -7.73 13.18
C TYR A 42 12.18 -6.20 13.25
N GLU A 43 12.13 -5.61 14.45
CA GLU A 43 12.14 -4.15 14.61
C GLU A 43 13.44 -3.52 14.09
N ALA A 44 14.59 -4.18 14.30
CA ALA A 44 15.89 -3.72 13.81
C ALA A 44 16.10 -3.90 12.28
N ILE A 45 15.36 -4.83 11.65
CA ILE A 45 15.42 -5.09 10.20
C ILE A 45 14.39 -4.28 9.41
N MET A 46 13.35 -3.75 10.08
CA MET A 46 12.41 -2.84 9.44
C MET A 46 13.09 -1.52 9.11
N VAL A 47 13.45 -1.35 7.83
CA VAL A 47 13.91 -0.07 7.29
C VAL A 47 12.79 0.95 7.49
N LYS A 48 12.97 1.84 8.47
CA LYS A 48 12.05 2.92 8.75
C LYS A 48 12.18 3.95 7.63
N ILE A 49 11.20 3.95 6.73
CA ILE A 49 11.12 4.92 5.64
C ILE A 49 10.67 6.25 6.24
N LEU A 50 11.62 7.13 6.55
CA LEU A 50 11.33 8.47 7.06
C LEU A 50 11.25 9.45 5.88
N PRO A 51 10.09 10.09 5.63
CA PRO A 51 10.03 11.17 4.66
C PRO A 51 10.91 12.34 5.10
N LEU A 52 11.54 13.01 4.14
CA LEU A 52 12.33 14.21 4.41
C LEU A 52 11.42 15.29 5.03
N PRO A 53 11.94 16.13 5.94
CA PRO A 53 11.18 17.26 6.47
C PRO A 53 10.74 18.17 5.30
N CYS A 54 9.49 18.65 5.35
CA CYS A 54 8.88 19.48 4.30
C CYS A 54 8.78 18.81 2.90
N ALA A 55 9.01 17.49 2.79
CA ALA A 55 8.95 16.79 1.50
C ALA A 55 7.61 16.96 0.78
N VAL A 56 6.49 16.91 1.53
CA VAL A 56 5.15 16.97 0.96
C VAL A 56 4.81 18.36 0.43
N SER A 57 5.19 19.41 1.15
CA SER A 57 4.95 20.80 0.73
C SER A 57 5.82 21.17 -0.48
N GLU A 58 7.08 20.71 -0.52
CA GLU A 58 7.96 20.87 -1.68
C GLU A 58 7.42 20.13 -2.90
N LEU A 59 7.02 18.86 -2.72
CA LEU A 59 6.37 18.07 -3.77
C LEU A 59 5.10 18.76 -4.27
N PHE A 60 4.26 19.28 -3.37
CA PHE A 60 3.04 19.98 -3.73
C PHE A 60 3.34 21.22 -4.59
N ALA A 61 4.35 22.03 -4.23
CA ALA A 61 4.76 23.18 -5.01
C ALA A 61 5.27 22.76 -6.40
N GLN A 62 6.12 21.74 -6.47
CA GLN A 62 6.67 21.21 -7.72
C GLN A 62 5.57 20.67 -8.65
N VAL A 63 4.66 19.86 -8.13
CA VAL A 63 3.54 19.29 -8.90
C VAL A 63 2.59 20.39 -9.36
N SER A 64 2.33 21.40 -8.52
CA SER A 64 1.49 22.54 -8.87
C SER A 64 2.09 23.39 -9.98
N ALA A 65 3.42 23.55 -10.01
CA ALA A 65 4.13 24.31 -11.03
C ALA A 65 4.29 23.53 -12.35
N SER A 66 4.63 22.24 -12.27
CA SER A 66 4.94 21.42 -13.45
C SER A 66 3.71 20.75 -14.08
N GLY A 67 2.64 20.53 -13.30
CA GLY A 67 1.51 19.69 -13.71
C GLY A 67 1.89 18.22 -13.92
N LYS A 68 3.06 17.81 -13.41
CA LYS A 68 3.61 16.46 -13.57
C LYS A 68 3.87 15.85 -12.20
N ILE A 69 3.72 14.54 -12.10
CA ILE A 69 4.17 13.75 -10.95
C ILE A 69 4.98 12.56 -11.45
N THR A 70 6.14 12.31 -10.83
CA THR A 70 7.02 11.21 -11.23
C THR A 70 6.66 9.92 -10.49
N ILE A 71 7.22 8.80 -10.99
CA ILE A 71 7.16 7.52 -10.27
C ILE A 71 7.82 7.63 -8.88
N ALA A 72 8.90 8.40 -8.76
CA ALA A 72 9.58 8.63 -7.48
C ALA A 72 8.66 9.35 -6.49
N ASP A 73 7.94 10.37 -6.94
CA ASP A 73 7.00 11.13 -6.11
C ASP A 73 5.86 10.24 -5.59
N ARG A 74 5.36 9.31 -6.42
CA ARG A 74 4.34 8.34 -5.97
C ARG A 74 4.85 7.48 -4.81
N TYR A 75 6.09 7.01 -4.90
CA TYR A 75 6.70 6.25 -3.81
C TYR A 75 7.02 7.14 -2.60
N GLY A 76 7.36 8.42 -2.81
CA GLY A 76 7.50 9.41 -1.74
C GLY A 76 6.18 9.67 -1.00
N ILE A 77 5.07 9.81 -1.71
CA ILE A 77 3.73 9.93 -1.11
C ILE A 77 3.37 8.66 -0.35
N LEU A 78 3.64 7.48 -0.92
CA LEU A 78 3.39 6.20 -0.25
C LEU A 78 4.21 6.09 1.04
N ALA A 79 5.48 6.51 1.01
CA ALA A 79 6.34 6.54 2.19
C ALA A 79 5.76 7.40 3.31
N VAL A 80 5.24 8.59 2.96
CA VAL A 80 4.55 9.46 3.93
C VAL A 80 3.31 8.78 4.49
N LEU A 81 2.45 8.20 3.65
CA LEU A 81 1.20 7.56 4.08
C LEU A 81 1.42 6.31 4.96
N LEU A 82 2.53 5.60 4.78
CA LEU A 82 2.91 4.44 5.59
C LEU A 82 3.62 4.84 6.90
N TYR A 83 4.07 6.09 7.00
CA TYR A 83 4.77 6.60 8.16
C TYR A 83 3.79 7.26 9.14
N GLU A 84 3.48 6.59 10.24
CA GLU A 84 2.74 7.18 11.35
C GLU A 84 3.69 7.79 12.40
N PRO A 85 3.40 8.98 12.95
CA PRO A 85 2.25 9.84 12.67
C PRO A 85 2.47 10.71 11.41
N THR A 86 1.41 10.88 10.62
CA THR A 86 1.34 11.83 9.50
C THR A 86 0.62 13.11 9.93
N SER A 87 1.13 14.27 9.51
CA SER A 87 0.47 15.56 9.75
C SER A 87 -0.81 15.69 8.92
N GLU A 88 -1.87 16.30 9.48
CA GLU A 88 -3.08 16.61 8.71
C GLU A 88 -2.78 17.52 7.52
N GLU A 89 -1.84 18.46 7.66
CA GLU A 89 -1.43 19.36 6.57
C GLU A 89 -0.84 18.58 5.39
N ASP A 90 0.01 17.58 5.68
CA ASP A 90 0.59 16.71 4.66
C ASP A 90 -0.49 15.89 3.96
N LEU A 91 -1.46 15.35 4.72
CA LEU A 91 -2.60 14.62 4.17
C LEU A 91 -3.46 15.51 3.27
N TYR A 92 -3.72 16.76 3.65
CA TYR A 92 -4.45 17.73 2.81
C TYR A 92 -3.70 18.05 1.51
N CYS A 93 -2.38 18.22 1.58
CA CYS A 93 -1.56 18.42 0.38
C CYS A 93 -1.62 17.19 -0.55
N ILE A 94 -1.49 15.99 -0.01
CA ILE A 94 -1.58 14.73 -0.76
C ILE A 94 -2.96 14.59 -1.41
N ASP A 95 -4.05 14.82 -0.67
CA ASP A 95 -5.41 14.71 -1.22
C ASP A 95 -5.63 15.68 -2.40
N ARG A 96 -5.13 16.91 -2.31
CA ARG A 96 -5.18 17.87 -3.43
C ARG A 96 -4.42 17.40 -4.66
N ILE A 97 -3.25 16.78 -4.47
CA ILE A 97 -2.45 16.20 -5.57
C ILE A 97 -3.23 15.05 -6.22
N LEU A 98 -3.74 14.11 -5.42
CA LEU A 98 -4.51 12.95 -5.89
C LEU A 98 -5.80 13.39 -6.60
N TYR A 99 -6.47 14.41 -6.09
CA TYR A 99 -7.63 15.01 -6.74
C TYR A 99 -7.28 15.61 -8.10
N ALA A 100 -6.17 16.34 -8.21
CA ALA A 100 -5.71 16.94 -9.46
C ALA A 100 -5.31 15.86 -10.50
N LEU A 101 -4.65 14.79 -10.06
CA LEU A 101 -4.37 13.58 -10.84
C LEU A 101 -5.65 12.95 -11.38
N ARG A 102 -6.63 12.69 -10.51
CA ARG A 102 -7.91 12.10 -10.88
C ARG A 102 -8.70 12.96 -11.87
N LYS A 103 -8.54 14.28 -11.81
CA LYS A 103 -9.14 15.22 -12.76
C LYS A 103 -8.35 15.38 -14.07
N GLY A 104 -7.21 14.70 -14.22
CA GLY A 104 -6.33 14.83 -15.38
C GLY A 104 -5.61 16.18 -15.48
N ARG A 105 -5.61 16.99 -14.40
CA ARG A 105 -4.89 18.27 -14.34
C ARG A 105 -3.41 18.08 -14.07
N VAL A 106 -3.06 16.96 -13.44
CA VAL A 106 -1.68 16.50 -13.21
C VAL A 106 -1.50 15.17 -13.93
N GLN A 107 -0.38 15.00 -14.61
CA GLN A 107 -0.06 13.78 -15.35
C GLN A 107 1.06 12.99 -14.67
N LEU A 108 0.90 11.66 -14.60
CA LEU A 108 1.95 10.76 -14.14
C LEU A 108 2.98 10.57 -15.27
N THR A 109 4.23 10.90 -14.99
CA THR A 109 5.36 10.77 -15.90
C THR A 109 6.34 9.73 -15.40
N HIS A 110 6.97 9.02 -16.35
CA HIS A 110 8.05 8.07 -16.09
C HIS A 110 9.44 8.75 -16.18
N GLU A 111 9.48 10.07 -16.38
CA GLU A 111 10.70 10.85 -16.31
C GLU A 111 11.28 10.75 -14.89
N LEU A 112 12.58 10.46 -14.81
CA LEU A 112 13.33 10.55 -13.56
C LEU A 112 13.59 12.04 -13.28
N SER A 113 13.31 12.52 -12.06
CA SER A 113 13.56 13.92 -11.66
C SER A 113 15.01 14.40 -11.89
N ALA A 114 15.96 13.48 -12.08
CA ALA A 114 17.38 13.78 -12.27
C ALA A 114 17.78 14.19 -13.71
N LEU A 115 16.84 14.27 -14.66
CA LEU A 115 17.13 14.56 -16.08
C LEU A 115 16.45 15.83 -16.64
N HIS A 116 16.20 16.83 -15.79
CA HIS A 116 15.76 18.17 -16.23
C HIS A 116 16.86 19.22 -16.04
#